data_AF-A0A658K9U2-F1
#
_entry.id   AF-A0A658K9U2-F1
#
_cell.length_a   1.000
_cell.length_b   1.000
_cell.length_c   1.000
_cell.angle_alpha   90.00
_cell.angle_beta   90.00
_cell.angle_gamma   90.00
#
_symmetry.space_group_name_H-M   'P 1'
#
loop_
_entity.id
_entity.type
_entity.pdbx_description
1 polymer ?
#
loop_
_entity_poly.entity_id
_entity_poly.type
_entity_poly.pdbx_seq_one_letter_code
_entity_poly.pdbx_strand_id
1 'polypeptide(L)'
;MMPVPGSYTWRSDSRLTLPSAIRFTDQQAMAFVHGIRCPTQLVVASDGMLAQRQELLSALPFDVERLAGGHHLHLNDEQGARSVAHCINRFFAAS
;
A
#
# COMPACT_ATOMS: atom_id res chain seq x y z
N MET A 1 20.16 -1.25 9.23
CA MET A 1 20.46 -1.94 10.51
C MET A 1 21.39 -1.07 11.35
N MET A 2 21.40 -1.26 12.67
CA MET A 2 22.34 -0.61 13.59
C MET A 2 23.18 -1.70 14.27
N PRO A 3 24.51 -1.56 14.34
CA PRO A 3 25.34 -2.52 15.06
C PRO A 3 25.07 -2.45 16.56
N VAL A 4 25.06 -3.61 17.22
CA VAL A 4 25.01 -3.77 18.69
C VAL A 4 26.08 -4.79 19.09
N PRO A 5 26.50 -4.89 20.36
CA PRO A 5 27.48 -5.89 20.77
C PRO A 5 27.07 -7.31 20.33
N GLY A 6 27.87 -7.92 19.46
CA GLY A 6 27.66 -9.29 18.95
C GLY A 6 26.53 -9.49 17.94
N SER A 7 25.86 -8.43 17.46
CA SER A 7 24.74 -8.59 16.51
C SER A 7 24.36 -7.29 15.78
N TYR A 8 23.23 -7.32 15.09
CA TYR A 8 22.56 -6.17 14.50
C TYR A 8 21.13 -6.08 15.01
N THR A 9 20.64 -4.84 15.09
CA THR A 9 19.23 -4.57 15.31
C THR A 9 18.62 -3.81 14.14
N TRP A 10 17.31 -3.95 13.98
CA TRP A 10 16.53 -3.07 13.11
C TRP A 10 16.46 -1.70 13.75
N ARG A 11 16.96 -0.69 13.03
CA ARG A 11 16.93 0.69 13.52
C ARG A 11 15.47 1.15 13.49
N SER A 12 14.90 1.37 14.67
CA SER A 12 13.52 1.81 14.85
C SER A 12 13.41 2.67 16.11
N ASP A 13 12.45 3.59 16.12
CA ASP A 13 12.07 4.36 17.30
C ASP A 13 10.93 3.64 18.01
N SER A 14 11.04 3.39 19.31
CA SER A 14 10.02 2.65 20.08
C SER A 14 8.66 3.36 20.09
N ARG A 15 8.62 4.68 19.86
CA ARG A 15 7.35 5.43 19.78
C ARG A 15 6.49 5.04 18.57
N LEU A 16 7.08 4.41 17.54
CA LEU A 16 6.32 3.89 16.39
C LEU A 16 5.40 2.73 16.76
N THR A 17 5.57 2.11 17.93
CA THR A 17 4.69 1.04 18.43
C THR A 17 3.59 1.55 19.36
N LEU A 18 3.59 2.85 19.71
CA LEU A 18 2.52 3.43 20.52
C LEU A 18 1.23 3.55 19.69
N PRO A 19 0.05 3.31 20.27
CA PRO A 19 -1.19 3.58 19.58
C PRO A 19 -1.37 5.08 19.36
N SER A 20 -1.97 5.46 18.21
CA SER A 20 -2.42 6.84 18.02
C SER A 20 -3.42 7.21 19.12
N ALA A 21 -3.29 8.42 19.68
CA ALA A 21 -4.17 8.94 20.72
C ALA A 21 -5.62 9.10 20.22
N ILE A 22 -5.78 9.39 18.92
CA ILE A 22 -7.07 9.48 18.23
C ILE A 22 -6.94 8.74 16.89
N ARG A 23 -7.92 7.90 16.56
CA ARG A 23 -8.02 7.24 15.26
C ARG A 23 -9.13 7.91 14.45
N PHE A 24 -8.97 7.94 13.13
CA PHE A 24 -10.06 8.34 12.25
C PHE A 24 -11.21 7.33 12.33
N THR A 25 -12.44 7.84 12.28
CA THR A 25 -13.59 7.01 11.95
C THR A 25 -13.53 6.61 10.48
N ASP A 26 -14.26 5.56 10.10
CA ASP A 26 -14.34 5.15 8.69
C ASP A 26 -14.88 6.28 7.80
N GLN A 27 -15.86 7.05 8.30
CA GLN A 27 -16.38 8.22 7.59
C GLN A 27 -15.30 9.30 7.36
N GLN A 28 -14.48 9.58 8.37
CA GLN A 28 -13.37 10.53 8.25
C GLN A 28 -12.33 10.04 7.25
N ALA A 29 -11.95 8.75 7.30
CA ALA A 29 -11.01 8.16 6.37
C ALA A 29 -11.54 8.22 4.91
N MET A 30 -12.80 7.85 4.70
CA MET A 30 -13.42 7.89 3.38
C MET A 30 -13.62 9.31 2.86
N ALA A 31 -13.82 10.30 3.73
CA ALA A 31 -13.87 11.70 3.31
C ALA A 31 -12.54 12.15 2.66
N PHE A 32 -11.39 11.68 3.14
CA PHE A 32 -10.10 11.92 2.48
C PHE A 32 -10.01 11.20 1.14
N VAL A 33 -10.41 9.93 1.07
CA VAL A 33 -10.43 9.13 -0.16
C VAL A 33 -11.25 9.82 -1.25
N HIS A 34 -12.47 10.25 -0.94
CA HIS A 34 -13.34 10.96 -1.87
C HIS A 34 -12.89 12.40 -2.16
N GLY A 35 -12.00 12.96 -1.34
CA GLY A 35 -11.41 14.28 -1.55
C GLY A 35 -10.24 14.30 -2.54
N ILE A 36 -9.75 13.13 -2.99
CA ILE A 36 -8.67 13.05 -3.98
C ILE A 36 -9.19 13.51 -5.34
N ARG A 37 -8.51 14.49 -5.95
CA ARG A 37 -8.91 15.11 -7.23
C ARG A 37 -8.00 14.79 -8.42
N CYS A 38 -6.89 14.09 -8.18
CA CYS A 38 -6.00 13.67 -9.26
C CYS A 38 -6.30 12.24 -9.70
N PRO A 39 -5.95 11.86 -10.95
CA PRO A 39 -5.98 10.47 -11.38
C PRO A 39 -5.24 9.60 -10.36
N THR A 40 -5.80 8.43 -10.04
CA THR A 40 -5.27 7.55 -9.00
C THR A 40 -5.41 6.10 -9.44
N GLN A 41 -4.28 5.41 -9.55
CA GLN A 41 -4.19 3.97 -9.78
C GLN A 41 -3.81 3.27 -8.48
N LEU A 42 -4.66 2.37 -8.01
CA LEU A 42 -4.41 1.50 -6.85
C LEU A 42 -3.97 0.12 -7.34
N VAL A 43 -2.79 -0.34 -6.91
CA VAL A 43 -2.36 -1.73 -7.10
C VAL A 43 -2.68 -2.55 -5.86
N VAL A 44 -3.38 -3.67 -6.05
CA VAL A 44 -3.77 -4.59 -4.97
C VAL A 44 -3.10 -5.94 -5.19
N ALA A 45 -2.31 -6.36 -4.21
CA ALA A 45 -1.71 -7.70 -4.17
C ALA A 45 -2.79 -8.75 -3.91
N SER A 46 -2.95 -9.75 -4.78
CA SER A 46 -3.99 -10.77 -4.69
C SER A 46 -3.92 -11.59 -3.40
N ASP A 47 -2.72 -11.82 -2.86
CA ASP A 47 -2.52 -12.56 -1.60
C ASP A 47 -2.43 -11.62 -0.38
N GLY A 48 -2.63 -10.31 -0.59
CA GLY A 48 -2.59 -9.30 0.46
C GLY A 48 -3.93 -9.14 1.20
N MET A 49 -3.87 -8.66 2.44
CA MET A 49 -5.08 -8.45 3.27
C MET A 49 -6.13 -7.54 2.61
N LEU A 50 -5.70 -6.54 1.83
CA LEU A 50 -6.61 -5.61 1.17
C LEU A 50 -7.45 -6.30 0.08
N ALA A 51 -6.93 -7.33 -0.60
CA ALA A 51 -7.66 -8.05 -1.64
C ALA A 51 -8.93 -8.74 -1.12
N GLN A 52 -8.97 -9.04 0.18
CA GLN A 52 -10.09 -9.65 0.89
C GLN A 52 -11.19 -8.63 1.23
N ARG A 53 -10.91 -7.33 1.16
CA ARG A 53 -11.84 -6.24 1.51
C ARG A 53 -12.60 -5.76 0.26
N GLN A 54 -13.36 -6.66 -0.36
CA GLN A 54 -14.04 -6.37 -1.63
C GLN A 54 -15.01 -5.18 -1.53
N GLU A 55 -15.80 -5.10 -0.47
CA GLU A 55 -16.74 -3.99 -0.25
C GLU A 55 -16.03 -2.63 -0.19
N LEU A 56 -14.89 -2.56 0.49
CA LEU A 56 -14.08 -1.34 0.56
C LEU A 56 -13.54 -0.97 -0.82
N LEU A 57 -12.95 -1.94 -1.53
CA LEU A 57 -12.38 -1.71 -2.86
C LEU A 57 -13.43 -1.23 -3.87
N SER A 58 -14.64 -1.77 -3.81
CA SER A 58 -15.76 -1.35 -4.66
C SER A 58 -16.27 0.07 -4.35
N ALA A 59 -15.97 0.61 -3.17
CA ALA A 59 -16.34 1.97 -2.78
C ALA A 59 -15.28 3.03 -3.12
N LEU A 60 -14.09 2.62 -3.59
CA LEU A 60 -13.00 3.55 -3.92
C LEU A 60 -13.24 4.21 -5.28
N PRO A 61 -12.97 5.51 -5.44
CA PRO A 61 -13.10 6.22 -6.71
C PRO A 61 -11.84 6.08 -7.59
N PHE A 62 -11.14 4.94 -7.53
CA PHE A 62 -9.82 4.75 -8.15
C PHE A 62 -9.85 3.60 -9.15
N ASP A 63 -8.93 3.64 -10.13
CA ASP A 63 -8.67 2.47 -10.97
C ASP A 63 -7.91 1.43 -10.14
N VAL A 64 -8.46 0.22 -10.03
CA VAL A 64 -7.89 -0.86 -9.20
C VAL A 64 -7.30 -1.95 -10.09
N GLU A 65 -5.98 -2.11 -10.05
CA GLU A 65 -5.26 -3.19 -10.72
C GLU A 65 -4.94 -4.29 -9.68
N ARG A 66 -5.39 -5.52 -9.92
CA ARG A 66 -5.05 -6.66 -9.07
C ARG A 66 -3.89 -7.44 -9.68
N LEU A 67 -2.81 -7.61 -8.93
CA LEU A 67 -1.61 -8.34 -9.36
C LEU A 67 -1.32 -9.50 -8.41
N ALA A 68 -0.80 -10.61 -8.96
CA ALA A 68 -0.39 -11.76 -8.17
C ALA A 68 0.75 -11.42 -7.19
N GLY A 69 0.74 -12.06 -6.02
CA GLY A 69 1.76 -11.90 -4.99
C GLY A 69 1.22 -11.37 -3.66
N GLY A 70 2.11 -11.37 -2.66
CA GLY A 70 1.84 -10.90 -1.29
C GLY A 70 1.97 -9.37 -1.12
N HIS A 71 1.79 -8.89 0.11
CA HIS A 71 1.76 -7.45 0.43
C HIS A 71 2.94 -6.64 -0.14
N HIS A 72 4.15 -7.20 -0.11
CA HIS A 72 5.37 -6.59 -0.66
C HIS A 72 5.65 -7.00 -2.12
N LEU A 73 4.62 -7.19 -2.96
CA LEU A 73 4.79 -7.73 -4.33
C LEU A 73 5.81 -6.98 -5.19
N HIS A 74 5.99 -5.68 -4.95
CA HIS A 74 6.93 -4.84 -5.70
C HIS A 74 8.39 -5.08 -5.31
N LEU A 75 8.66 -5.83 -4.24
CA LEU A 75 9.98 -6.04 -3.64
C LEU A 75 10.39 -7.51 -3.57
N ASN A 76 9.45 -8.42 -3.36
CA ASN A 76 9.75 -9.83 -3.08
C ASN A 76 10.55 -10.53 -4.19
N ASP A 77 10.30 -10.18 -5.45
CA ASP A 77 11.01 -10.73 -6.61
C ASP A 77 10.95 -9.78 -7.82
N GLU A 78 11.77 -10.07 -8.84
CA GLU A 78 11.82 -9.26 -10.06
C GLU A 78 10.49 -9.27 -10.84
N GLN A 79 9.73 -10.36 -10.77
CA GLN A 79 8.50 -10.50 -11.54
C GLN A 79 7.43 -9.56 -10.99
N GLY A 80 7.23 -9.53 -9.68
CA GLY A 80 6.33 -8.62 -9.00
C GLY A 80 6.76 -7.17 -9.18
N ALA A 81 8.07 -6.87 -9.06
CA ALA A 81 8.62 -5.53 -9.34
C ALA A 81 8.30 -5.06 -10.79
N ARG A 82 8.53 -5.92 -11.79
CA ARG A 82 8.23 -5.63 -13.21
C ARG A 82 6.73 -5.44 -13.45
N SER A 83 5.89 -6.25 -12.80
CA SER A 83 4.43 -6.18 -12.96
C SER A 83 3.87 -4.85 -12.42
N VAL A 84 4.35 -4.43 -11.24
CA VAL A 84 4.00 -3.12 -10.66
C VAL A 84 4.53 -1.98 -11.51
N ALA A 85 5.80 -2.05 -11.95
CA ALA A 85 6.40 -1.03 -12.81
C ALA A 85 5.63 -0.88 -14.13
N HIS A 86 5.19 -1.98 -14.75
CA HIS A 86 4.38 -1.94 -15.96
C HIS A 86 3.04 -1.21 -15.74
N CYS A 87 2.33 -1.51 -14.65
CA CYS A 87 1.09 -0.84 -14.28
C CYS A 87 1.30 0.68 -14.11
N ILE A 88 2.30 1.06 -13.31
CA ILE A 88 2.60 2.46 -13.00
C ILE A 88 3.07 3.24 -14.24
N ASN A 89 3.92 2.65 -15.08
CA ASN A 89 4.42 3.31 -16.29
C ASN A 89 3.29 3.56 -17.30
N ARG A 90 2.33 2.62 -17.44
CA ARG A 90 1.14 2.82 -18.28
C ARG A 90 0.29 3.98 -17.77
N PHE A 91 0.07 4.06 -16.46
CA PHE A 91 -0.70 5.12 -15.84
C PHE A 91 -0.08 6.50 -16.11
N PHE A 92 1.24 6.64 -15.95
CA PHE A 92 1.95 7.89 -16.24
C PHE A 92 2.06 8.22 -17.73
N ALA A 93 2.07 7.23 -18.63
CA ALA A 93 2.11 7.47 -20.06
C ALA A 93 0.76 7.90 -20.66
N ALA A 94 -0.35 7.61 -19.98
CA ALA A 94 -1.70 7.99 -20.38
C ALA A 94 -2.15 9.36 -19.81
N SER A 95 -1.30 9.98 -18.98
CA SER A 95 -1.55 11.26 -18.30
C SER A 95 -0.84 12.43 -18.96
#